data_AF-A0A2D7Y3X5-F1
#
_entry.id   AF-A0A2D7Y3X5-F1
#
_cell.length_a   1.000
_cell.length_b   1.000
_cell.length_c   1.000
_cell.angle_alpha   90.00
_cell.angle_beta   90.00
_cell.angle_gamma   90.00
#
_symmetry.space_group_name_H-M   'P 1'
#
loop_
_entity.id
_entity.type
_entity.pdbx_description
1 polymer ?
#
loop_
_entity_poly.entity_id
_entity_poly.type
_entity_poly.pdbx_seq_one_letter_code
_entity_poly.pdbx_strand_id
1 'polypeptide(L)'
;DPKLWDKMDYDRPAPADLVGGLKTRVALFRGAQSLLVTDEIWDFMREVFGPETTMVSIPDAQHHLILDQPIAVGAALEVLTGPGWGA
;
A
#
# COMPACT_ATOMS: atom_id res chain seq x y z
N ASP A 1 -9.06 -9.39 -25.10
CA ASP A 1 -8.09 -9.38 -26.21
C ASP A 1 -7.05 -10.47 -25.93
N PRO A 2 -6.87 -11.49 -26.79
CA PRO A 2 -5.88 -12.55 -26.58
C PRO A 2 -4.42 -12.05 -26.51
N LYS A 3 -4.13 -10.83 -26.96
CA LYS A 3 -2.79 -10.22 -26.96
C LYS A 3 -2.56 -9.24 -25.81
N LEU A 4 -3.51 -9.14 -24.86
CA LEU A 4 -3.46 -8.15 -23.78
C LEU A 4 -2.17 -8.23 -22.94
N TRP A 5 -1.57 -9.41 -22.85
CA TRP A 5 -0.42 -9.69 -21.98
C TRP A 5 0.91 -9.78 -22.70
N ASP A 6 0.93 -9.75 -24.04
CA ASP A 6 2.15 -9.95 -24.86
C ASP A 6 3.18 -8.82 -24.71
N LYS A 7 2.78 -7.69 -24.13
CA LYS A 7 3.63 -6.51 -23.88
C LYS A 7 3.91 -6.26 -22.40
N MET A 8 3.48 -7.17 -21.53
CA MET A 8 3.70 -7.01 -20.10
C MET A 8 5.12 -7.48 -19.76
N ASP A 9 6.10 -6.65 -20.11
CA ASP A 9 7.46 -6.76 -19.57
C ASP A 9 7.44 -6.20 -18.14
N TYR A 10 7.90 -6.99 -17.18
CA TYR A 10 7.80 -6.67 -15.78
C TYR A 10 9.13 -6.99 -15.08
N ASP A 11 10.07 -6.07 -15.23
CA ASP A 11 11.28 -6.04 -14.43
C ASP A 11 10.94 -5.51 -13.03
N ARG A 12 11.00 -6.40 -12.02
CA ARG A 12 10.69 -6.05 -10.62
C ARG A 12 11.99 -5.89 -9.85
N PRO A 13 12.47 -4.65 -9.61
CA PRO A 13 13.59 -4.43 -8.70
C PRO A 13 13.21 -4.93 -7.29
N ALA A 14 14.23 -5.28 -6.49
CA ALA A 14 13.97 -5.73 -5.13
C ALA A 14 13.26 -4.62 -4.34
N PRO A 15 12.26 -4.94 -3.48
CA PRO A 15 11.53 -3.93 -2.72
C PRO A 15 12.42 -2.98 -1.90
N ALA A 16 13.55 -3.48 -1.39
CA ALA A 16 14.53 -2.67 -0.65
C ALA A 16 15.19 -1.58 -1.53
N ASP A 17 15.47 -1.89 -2.80
CA ASP A 17 16.06 -0.94 -3.75
C ASP A 17 15.07 0.18 -4.10
N LEU A 18 13.77 -0.15 -4.12
CA LEU A 18 12.71 0.83 -4.33
C LEU A 18 12.61 1.81 -3.17
N VAL A 19 12.63 1.32 -1.92
CA VAL A 19 12.48 2.18 -0.74
C VAL A 19 13.62 3.20 -0.61
N GLY A 20 14.86 2.78 -0.84
CA GLY A 20 16.03 3.67 -0.75
C GLY A 20 16.00 4.85 -1.74
N GLY A 21 15.24 4.74 -2.83
CA GLY A 21 15.09 5.79 -3.85
C GLY A 21 13.95 6.78 -3.62
N LEU A 22 13.08 6.55 -2.63
CA LEU A 22 11.90 7.38 -2.40
C LEU A 22 12.27 8.73 -1.79
N LYS A 23 11.78 9.82 -2.40
CA LYS A 23 12.03 11.21 -1.96
C LYS A 23 10.85 11.84 -1.21
N THR A 24 9.84 11.04 -0.89
CA THR A 24 8.60 11.48 -0.26
C THR A 24 8.21 10.55 0.86
N ARG A 25 7.37 11.04 1.77
CA ARG A 25 6.76 10.19 2.79
C ARG A 25 5.83 9.18 2.13
N VAL A 26 5.93 7.92 2.56
CA VAL A 26 5.06 6.85 2.11
C VAL A 26 4.17 6.39 3.25
N ALA A 27 2.93 6.09 2.90
CA ALA A 27 2.01 5.35 3.74
C ALA A 27 1.54 4.11 2.99
N LEU A 28 1.43 2.99 3.68
CA LEU A 28 0.97 1.73 3.13
C LEU A 28 -0.43 1.43 3.67
N PHE A 29 -1.27 0.91 2.78
CA PHE A 29 -2.64 0.54 3.09
C PHE A 29 -2.89 -0.91 2.72
N ARG A 30 -3.62 -1.63 3.56
CA ARG A 30 -4.03 -3.01 3.33
C ARG A 30 -5.45 -3.22 3.86
N GLY A 31 -6.18 -4.17 3.29
CA GLY A 31 -7.39 -4.68 3.91
C GLY A 31 -7.02 -5.67 5.00
N ALA A 32 -7.60 -5.52 6.19
CA ALA A 32 -7.30 -6.37 7.34
C ALA A 32 -7.53 -7.87 7.04
N GLN A 33 -8.42 -8.20 6.11
CA GLN A 33 -8.73 -9.57 5.72
C GLN A 33 -8.02 -10.02 4.43
N SER A 34 -7.11 -9.21 3.89
CA SER A 34 -6.45 -9.48 2.60
C SER A 34 -5.77 -10.85 2.55
N LEU A 35 -6.12 -11.64 1.53
CA LEU A 35 -5.45 -12.89 1.20
C LEU A 35 -4.21 -12.69 0.31
N LEU A 36 -4.05 -11.52 -0.31
CA LEU A 36 -2.92 -11.19 -1.19
C LEU A 36 -1.75 -10.57 -0.43
N VAL A 37 -2.06 -9.70 0.54
CA VAL A 37 -1.07 -9.11 1.44
C VAL A 37 -1.37 -9.70 2.81
N THR A 38 -0.79 -10.85 3.09
CA THR A 38 -0.93 -11.56 4.37
C THR A 38 -0.23 -10.80 5.49
N ASP A 39 -0.41 -11.25 6.74
CA ASP A 39 0.29 -10.67 7.89
C ASP A 39 1.82 -10.80 7.75
N GLU A 40 2.30 -11.93 7.25
CA GLU A 40 3.73 -12.13 6.93
C GLU A 40 4.27 -11.09 5.93
N ILE A 41 3.52 -10.85 4.84
CA ILE A 41 3.92 -9.83 3.85
C ILE A 41 3.85 -8.43 4.48
N TRP A 42 2.85 -8.17 5.32
CA TRP A 42 2.69 -6.88 5.98
C TRP A 42 3.84 -6.57 6.95
N ASP A 43 4.28 -7.57 7.71
CA ASP A 43 5.43 -7.46 8.60
C ASP A 43 6.73 -7.28 7.81
N PHE A 44 6.93 -8.04 6.72
CA PHE A 44 8.06 -7.82 5.80
C PHE A 44 8.07 -6.40 5.24
N MET A 45 6.93 -5.85 4.83
CA MET A 45 6.85 -4.48 4.34
C MET A 45 7.20 -3.46 5.44
N ARG A 46 6.84 -3.72 6.70
CA ARG A 46 7.24 -2.87 7.84
C ARG A 46 8.76 -2.83 8.00
N GLU A 47 9.42 -3.98 7.89
CA GLU A 47 10.88 -4.06 7.98
C GLU A 47 11.56 -3.32 6.82
N VAL A 48 11.03 -3.47 5.60
CA VAL A 48 11.59 -2.85 4.39
C VAL A 48 11.40 -1.34 4.35
N PHE A 49 10.20 -0.85 4.70
CA PHE A 49 9.87 0.58 4.67
C PHE A 49 10.24 1.34 5.94
N GLY A 50 10.61 0.62 7.01
CA GLY A 50 11.03 1.18 8.28
C GLY A 50 9.89 1.68 9.18
N PRO A 51 10.19 1.94 10.46
CA PRO A 51 9.20 2.24 11.49
C PRO A 51 8.46 3.56 11.31
N GLU A 52 9.03 4.50 10.55
CA GLU A 52 8.43 5.82 10.27
C GLU A 52 7.31 5.77 9.22
N THR A 53 7.17 4.65 8.51
CA THR A 53 6.13 4.49 7.49
C THR A 53 4.78 4.26 8.15
N THR A 54 3.81 5.12 7.85
CA THR A 54 2.43 4.94 8.31
C THR A 54 1.81 3.72 7.63
N MET A 55 1.40 2.73 8.42
CA MET A 55 0.82 1.49 7.93
C MET A 55 -0.61 1.35 8.45
N VAL A 56 -1.59 1.33 7.55
CA VAL A 56 -3.02 1.34 7.87
C VAL A 56 -3.69 0.05 7.40
N SER A 57 -4.33 -0.67 8.33
CA SER A 57 -5.20 -1.80 8.03
C SER A 57 -6.66 -1.37 8.05
N ILE A 58 -7.33 -1.47 6.90
CA ILE A 58 -8.75 -1.14 6.74
C ILE A 58 -9.58 -2.34 7.22
N PRO A 59 -10.44 -2.18 8.24
CA PRO A 59 -11.27 -3.28 8.75
C PRO A 59 -12.23 -3.78 7.67
N ASP A 60 -12.64 -5.04 7.73
CA ASP A 60 -13.66 -5.62 6.81
C ASP A 60 -13.39 -5.42 5.31
N ALA A 61 -12.10 -5.40 4.92
CA ALA A 61 -11.66 -5.25 3.53
C ALA A 61 -10.67 -6.36 3.10
N GLN A 62 -10.80 -6.78 1.84
CA GLN A 62 -9.87 -7.62 1.10
C GLN A 62 -8.85 -6.74 0.35
N HIS A 63 -8.39 -7.12 -0.84
CA HIS A 63 -7.39 -6.34 -1.59
C HIS A 63 -7.97 -5.04 -2.20
N HIS A 64 -9.23 -5.05 -2.61
CA HIS A 64 -9.85 -3.90 -3.29
C HIS A 64 -10.47 -2.93 -2.29
N LEU A 65 -9.64 -2.23 -1.52
CA LEU A 65 -10.03 -1.42 -0.36
C LEU A 65 -11.18 -0.45 -0.63
N ILE A 66 -11.13 0.26 -1.75
CA ILE A 66 -12.13 1.27 -2.11
C ILE A 66 -13.48 0.61 -2.46
N LEU A 67 -13.46 -0.62 -2.99
CA LEU A 67 -14.69 -1.37 -3.27
C LEU A 67 -15.30 -1.94 -1.98
N ASP A 68 -14.46 -2.44 -1.08
CA ASP A 68 -14.93 -3.07 0.15
C ASP A 68 -15.34 -2.02 1.21
N GLN A 69 -14.56 -0.96 1.39
CA GLN A 69 -14.70 0.02 2.47
C GLN A 69 -14.38 1.47 2.02
N PRO A 70 -15.19 2.05 1.12
CA PRO A 70 -14.91 3.37 0.54
C PRO A 70 -14.80 4.49 1.58
N ILE A 71 -15.65 4.48 2.63
CA ILE A 71 -15.66 5.51 3.66
C ILE A 71 -14.43 5.41 4.58
N ALA A 72 -14.04 4.19 4.97
CA ALA A 72 -12.85 4.01 5.82
C ALA A 72 -11.57 4.41 5.07
N VAL A 73 -11.47 4.07 3.78
CA VAL A 73 -10.35 4.51 2.93
C VAL A 73 -10.34 6.02 2.77
N GLY A 74 -11.49 6.64 2.47
CA GLY A 74 -11.61 8.09 2.35
C GLY A 74 -11.21 8.83 3.62
N ALA A 75 -11.70 8.39 4.77
CA ALA A 75 -11.36 8.98 6.06
C ALA A 75 -9.87 8.85 6.39
N ALA A 76 -9.27 7.68 6.12
CA ALA A 76 -7.85 7.47 6.36
C ALA A 76 -6.98 8.33 5.40
N LEU A 77 -7.38 8.48 4.14
CA LEU A 77 -6.74 9.42 3.21
C LEU A 77 -6.86 10.87 3.70
N GLU A 78 -8.03 11.29 4.18
CA GLU A 78 -8.25 12.64 4.71
C GLU A 78 -7.36 12.92 5.93
N VAL A 79 -7.20 11.96 6.84
CA VAL A 79 -6.26 12.08 7.97
C VAL A 79 -4.81 12.21 7.47
N LEU A 80 -4.43 11.43 6.46
CA LEU A 80 -3.06 11.44 5.92
C LEU A 80 -2.75 12.57 4.95
N THR A 81 -3.75 13.26 4.40
CA THR A 81 -3.55 14.30 3.37
C THR A 81 -4.17 15.65 3.75
N GLY A 82 -4.90 15.68 4.86
CA GLY A 82 -5.44 16.90 5.46
C GLY A 82 -4.35 17.87 5.89
N PRO A 83 -4.71 19.02 6.51
CA PRO A 83 -3.86 20.23 6.59
C PRO A 83 -2.51 20.13 7.33
N GLY A 84 -2.01 18.94 7.68
CA GLY A 84 -0.73 18.72 8.36
C GLY A 84 0.25 17.76 7.66
N TRP A 85 -0.11 17.14 6.53
CA TRP A 85 0.81 16.23 5.82
C TRP A 85 1.53 16.95 4.68
N GLY A 86 2.40 17.90 5.03
CA GLY A 86 3.24 18.58 4.04
C GLY A 86 3.90 19.89 4.47
N ALA A 87 3.76 20.28 5.74
CA ALA A 87 4.53 21.37 6.33
C ALA A 87 5.89 20.87 6.84
#